data_AF-A0A8I6YB53-F1
#
_entry.id   AF-A0A8I6YB53-F1
#
_cell.length_a   1.000
_cell.length_b   1.000
_cell.length_c   1.000
_cell.angle_alpha   90.00
_cell.angle_beta   90.00
_cell.angle_gamma   90.00
#
_symmetry.space_group_name_H-M   'P 1'
#
loop_
_entity.id
_entity.type
_entity.pdbx_description
1 polymer ?
#
loop_
_entity_poly.entity_id
_entity_poly.type
_entity_poly.pdbx_seq_one_letter_code
_entity_poly.pdbx_strand_id
1 'polypeptide(L)'
;MPHLYDLYGMAHTASYKKAKAFSESDLDDPNNFTNISSHQKLVVYRDAGKATKGDDFNPSQEPLDPELVMISGGGRPHGSIAIGDGIIRCPLTLPEIKARQSSNCPEIMRRPRPVDLAIEAALQKERLANQAALEKERLASQAALEKERLASQAALDERDQTTARLIEEERSRNEAGQRAVYELFVGLCEKSGQVPPPMPVFSSIGTNNSRAALHDPSPGVSPP
;
A
#
# COMPACT_ATOMS: atom_id res chain seq x y z
N MET A 1 36.53 -23.50 -4.99
CA MET A 1 36.89 -22.88 -3.69
C MET A 1 36.22 -21.52 -3.67
N PRO A 2 35.53 -21.14 -2.57
CA PRO A 2 34.89 -19.83 -2.47
C PRO A 2 35.93 -18.71 -2.59
N HIS A 3 35.58 -17.63 -3.28
CA HIS A 3 36.44 -16.46 -3.38
C HIS A 3 36.47 -15.70 -2.05
N LEU A 4 37.48 -14.85 -1.88
CA LEU A 4 37.69 -14.12 -0.63
C LEU A 4 36.48 -13.28 -0.21
N TYR A 5 35.77 -12.70 -1.18
CA TYR A 5 34.54 -11.95 -0.93
C TYR A 5 33.49 -12.81 -0.22
N ASP A 6 33.24 -14.02 -0.73
CA ASP A 6 32.31 -14.98 -0.13
C ASP A 6 32.78 -15.45 1.24
N LEU A 7 34.07 -15.76 1.39
CA LEU A 7 34.66 -16.15 2.66
C LEU A 7 34.47 -15.07 3.73
N TYR A 8 34.64 -13.79 3.36
CA TYR A 8 34.37 -12.67 4.26
C TYR A 8 32.90 -12.58 4.64
N GLY A 9 31.98 -12.78 3.68
CA GLY A 9 30.55 -12.89 3.94
C GLY A 9 30.22 -14.01 4.92
N MET A 10 30.65 -15.23 4.64
CA MET A 10 30.44 -16.42 5.48
C MET A 10 30.96 -16.23 6.90
N ALA A 11 32.12 -15.58 7.07
CA ALA A 11 32.71 -15.32 8.38
C ALA A 11 31.88 -14.37 9.25
N HIS A 12 31.01 -13.56 8.63
CA HIS A 12 30.20 -12.56 9.30
C HIS A 12 28.71 -12.86 9.32
N THR A 13 28.23 -13.92 8.66
CA THR A 13 26.82 -14.33 8.71
C THR A 13 26.52 -15.26 9.88
N ALA A 14 27.38 -16.24 10.15
CA ALA A 14 27.15 -17.19 11.24
C ALA A 14 28.46 -17.80 11.80
N SER A 15 28.34 -18.48 12.94
CA SER A 15 29.40 -19.34 13.46
C SER A 15 29.75 -20.44 12.46
N TYR A 16 31.02 -20.87 12.44
CA TYR A 16 31.52 -21.90 11.52
C TYR A 16 30.69 -23.20 11.49
N LYS A 17 29.98 -23.54 12.58
CA LYS A 17 29.11 -24.72 12.65
C LYS A 17 27.78 -24.57 11.90
N LYS A 18 27.35 -23.34 11.64
CA LYS A 18 26.06 -22.96 11.05
C LYS A 18 26.21 -22.14 9.77
N ALA A 19 27.44 -21.85 9.35
CA ALA A 19 27.72 -21.04 8.17
C ALA A 19 27.23 -21.78 6.92
N LYS A 20 26.32 -21.15 6.19
CA LYS A 20 25.92 -21.58 4.85
C LYS A 20 26.85 -20.96 3.81
N ALA A 21 26.83 -21.50 2.59
CA ALA A 21 27.45 -20.83 1.46
C ALA A 21 26.83 -19.44 1.29
N PHE A 22 27.68 -18.43 1.12
CA PHE A 22 27.25 -17.06 0.93
C PHE A 22 26.62 -16.89 -0.46
N SER A 23 25.50 -16.18 -0.53
CA SER A 23 24.87 -15.77 -1.79
C SER A 23 24.63 -14.26 -1.81
N GLU A 24 24.56 -13.65 -3.00
CA GLU A 24 24.33 -12.20 -3.14
C GLU A 24 23.03 -11.75 -2.47
N SER A 25 22.00 -12.59 -2.46
CA SER A 25 20.73 -12.36 -1.77
C SER A 25 20.86 -12.24 -0.24
N ASP A 26 21.95 -12.73 0.36
CA ASP A 26 22.19 -12.54 1.79
C ASP A 26 22.40 -11.05 2.13
N LEU A 27 22.82 -10.24 1.15
CA LEU A 27 23.01 -8.80 1.27
C LEU A 27 21.70 -8.01 1.28
N ASP A 28 20.57 -8.63 0.97
CA ASP A 28 19.27 -7.94 0.93
C ASP A 28 18.76 -7.62 2.35
N ASP A 29 19.16 -8.42 3.35
CA ASP A 29 18.81 -8.19 4.75
C ASP A 29 20.08 -8.04 5.62
N PRO A 30 20.35 -6.83 6.17
CA PRO A 30 21.44 -6.61 7.11
C PRO A 30 21.42 -7.54 8.33
N ASN A 31 20.24 -8.06 8.73
CA ASN A 31 20.09 -8.95 9.88
C ASN A 31 20.67 -10.35 9.65
N ASN A 32 20.97 -10.72 8.40
CA ASN A 32 21.69 -11.96 8.08
C ASN A 32 23.14 -11.94 8.60
N PHE A 33 23.64 -10.76 8.99
CA PHE A 33 24.99 -10.57 9.45
C PHE A 33 25.05 -10.33 10.95
N THR A 34 26.03 -10.95 11.59
CA THR A 34 26.42 -10.70 12.98
C THR A 34 26.95 -9.27 13.19
N ASN A 35 27.40 -8.60 12.13
CA ASN A 35 27.93 -7.24 12.18
C ASN A 35 27.48 -6.42 10.96
N ILE A 36 26.72 -5.36 11.22
CA ILE A 36 26.19 -4.42 10.21
C ILE A 36 27.31 -3.81 9.36
N SER A 37 28.45 -3.49 9.97
CA SER A 37 29.59 -2.91 9.22
C SER A 37 30.20 -3.89 8.22
N SER A 38 30.09 -5.21 8.44
CA SER A 38 30.56 -6.22 7.50
C SER A 38 29.61 -6.37 6.32
N HIS A 39 28.29 -6.38 6.58
CA HIS A 39 27.25 -6.33 5.55
C HIS A 39 27.47 -5.14 4.62
N GLN A 40 27.63 -3.95 5.18
CA GLN A 40 27.77 -2.76 4.36
C GLN A 40 29.05 -2.70 3.54
N LYS A 41 30.18 -3.21 4.05
CA LYS A 41 31.41 -3.29 3.23
C LYS A 41 31.19 -4.13 1.97
N LEU A 42 30.44 -5.22 2.09
CA LEU A 42 30.11 -6.10 0.97
C LEU A 42 29.18 -5.38 -0.02
N VAL A 43 28.10 -4.77 0.48
CA VAL A 43 27.16 -3.97 -0.33
C VAL A 43 27.88 -2.85 -1.10
N VAL A 44 28.68 -2.03 -0.40
CA VAL A 44 29.36 -0.89 -1.03
C VAL A 44 30.42 -1.36 -2.03
N TYR A 45 31.13 -2.46 -1.77
CA TYR A 45 32.07 -3.04 -2.74
C TYR A 45 31.36 -3.55 -4.00
N ARG A 46 30.24 -4.27 -3.83
CA ARG A 46 29.41 -4.73 -4.94
C ARG A 46 28.92 -3.56 -5.78
N ASP A 47 28.36 -2.55 -5.14
CA ASP A 47 27.77 -1.39 -5.83
C ASP A 47 28.84 -0.56 -6.54
N ALA A 48 30.02 -0.37 -5.91
CA ALA A 48 31.17 0.28 -6.55
C ALA A 48 31.70 -0.54 -7.74
N GLY A 49 31.70 -1.87 -7.62
CA GLY A 49 32.08 -2.75 -8.71
C GLY A 49 31.10 -2.68 -9.88
N LYS A 50 29.79 -2.68 -9.62
CA LYS A 50 28.77 -2.50 -10.66
C LYS A 50 28.89 -1.14 -11.35
N ALA A 51 29.13 -0.07 -10.59
CA ALA A 51 29.32 1.26 -11.13
C ALA A 51 30.58 1.41 -12.02
N THR A 52 31.63 0.61 -11.79
CA THR A 52 32.92 0.73 -12.48
C THR A 52 33.12 -0.30 -13.59
N LYS A 53 32.66 -1.53 -13.37
CA LYS A 53 32.85 -2.69 -14.26
C LYS A 53 31.56 -3.07 -15.01
N GLY A 54 30.41 -2.47 -14.67
CA GLY A 54 29.11 -2.72 -15.29
C GLY A 54 28.18 -3.57 -14.42
N ASP A 55 26.87 -3.57 -14.75
CA ASP A 55 25.82 -4.19 -13.94
C ASP A 55 25.98 -5.71 -13.75
N ASP A 56 26.65 -6.38 -14.70
CA ASP A 56 26.95 -7.82 -14.67
C ASP A 56 28.11 -8.18 -13.71
N PHE A 57 28.72 -7.18 -13.06
CA PHE A 57 29.82 -7.42 -12.12
C PHE A 57 29.37 -8.30 -10.94
N ASN A 58 30.00 -9.47 -10.82
CA ASN A 58 29.78 -10.38 -9.72
C ASN A 58 31.05 -10.52 -8.85
N PRO A 59 31.04 -9.99 -7.60
CA PRO A 59 32.19 -10.03 -6.71
C PRO A 59 32.55 -11.46 -6.22
N SER A 60 31.65 -12.43 -6.38
CA SER A 60 31.88 -13.84 -6.04
C SER A 60 32.59 -14.62 -7.16
N GLN A 61 32.68 -14.06 -8.38
CA GLN A 61 33.30 -14.72 -9.54
C GLN A 61 34.71 -14.23 -9.84
N GLU A 62 35.06 -13.03 -9.40
CA GLU A 62 36.38 -12.44 -9.60
C GLU A 62 37.21 -12.43 -8.30
N PRO A 63 38.56 -12.44 -8.39
CA PRO A 63 39.40 -12.11 -7.26
C PRO A 63 39.04 -10.73 -6.69
N LEU A 64 39.11 -10.59 -5.36
CA LEU A 64 38.86 -9.32 -4.70
C LEU A 64 39.87 -8.27 -5.20
N ASP A 65 39.36 -7.16 -5.72
CA ASP A 65 40.17 -6.04 -6.21
C ASP A 65 40.50 -5.10 -5.03
N PRO A 66 41.77 -5.06 -4.57
CA PRO A 66 42.13 -4.25 -3.41
C PRO A 66 41.98 -2.75 -3.68
N GLU A 67 42.16 -2.30 -4.92
CA GLU A 67 42.01 -0.88 -5.27
C GLU A 67 40.53 -0.48 -5.25
N LEU A 68 39.66 -1.34 -5.79
CA LEU A 68 38.22 -1.12 -5.73
C LEU A 68 37.72 -1.06 -4.28
N VAL A 69 38.24 -1.90 -3.38
CA VAL A 69 37.92 -1.80 -1.93
C VAL A 69 38.41 -0.48 -1.33
N MET A 70 39.54 0.06 -1.79
CA MET A 70 40.06 1.35 -1.34
C MET A 70 39.13 2.50 -1.78
N ILE A 71 38.66 2.45 -3.03
CA ILE A 71 37.73 3.42 -3.61
C ILE A 71 36.35 3.33 -2.94
N SER A 72 35.88 2.12 -2.64
CA SER A 72 34.57 1.86 -2.00
C SER A 72 34.54 2.24 -0.51
N GLY A 73 35.53 2.96 0.00
CA GLY A 73 35.60 3.37 1.41
C GLY A 73 35.99 2.27 2.39
N GLY A 74 36.45 1.11 1.90
CA GLY A 74 37.02 0.04 2.70
C GLY A 74 38.53 0.18 2.96
N GLY A 75 39.20 1.16 2.34
CA GLY A 75 40.64 1.35 2.45
C GLY A 75 41.13 1.98 3.75
N ARG A 76 42.34 1.63 4.19
CA ARG A 76 43.09 2.38 5.22
C ARG A 76 44.22 3.19 4.57
N PRO A 77 44.73 4.26 5.23
CA PRO A 77 45.73 5.14 4.64
C PRO A 77 47.00 4.44 4.13
N HIS A 78 47.42 3.37 4.81
CA HIS A 78 48.65 2.63 4.58
C HIS A 78 48.44 1.37 3.70
N GLY A 79 47.42 1.37 2.84
CA GLY A 79 47.21 0.35 1.82
C GLY A 79 46.58 -0.97 2.29
N SER A 80 46.33 -1.17 3.60
CA SER A 80 45.49 -2.32 4.02
C SER A 80 44.02 -2.08 3.69
N ILE A 81 43.33 -3.13 3.27
CA ILE A 81 41.89 -3.10 3.02
C ILE A 81 41.08 -3.66 4.21
N ALA A 82 39.84 -3.19 4.40
CA ALA A 82 39.00 -3.57 5.52
C ALA A 82 38.31 -4.92 5.37
N ILE A 83 38.23 -5.45 4.14
CA ILE A 83 37.81 -6.83 3.86
C ILE A 83 39.02 -7.74 4.12
N GLY A 84 38.84 -8.81 4.90
CA GLY A 84 39.95 -9.68 5.31
C GLY A 84 40.83 -9.10 6.42
N ASP A 85 40.28 -8.24 7.27
CA ASP A 85 40.91 -7.68 8.49
C ASP A 85 42.30 -7.04 8.29
N GLY A 86 42.55 -6.45 7.12
CA GLY A 86 43.82 -5.79 6.82
C GLY A 86 44.99 -6.73 6.53
N ILE A 87 44.75 -8.04 6.46
CA ILE A 87 45.74 -9.04 6.01
C ILE A 87 46.14 -8.76 4.56
N ILE A 88 45.17 -8.30 3.76
CA ILE A 88 45.37 -8.02 2.35
C ILE A 88 45.82 -6.57 2.16
N ARG A 89 46.84 -6.42 1.32
CA ARG A 89 47.46 -5.14 0.98
C ARG A 89 47.10 -4.78 -0.46
N CYS A 90 46.68 -3.54 -0.65
CA CYS A 90 46.69 -2.89 -1.94
C CYS A 90 48.13 -2.43 -2.23
N PRO A 91 48.63 -2.61 -3.47
CA PRO A 91 49.94 -2.12 -3.87
C PRO A 91 50.05 -0.58 -3.80
N LEU A 92 48.92 0.12 -3.87
CA LEU A 92 48.84 1.57 -3.77
C LEU A 92 48.20 2.00 -2.46
N THR A 93 48.67 3.11 -1.92
CA THR A 93 48.09 3.76 -0.74
C THR A 93 46.93 4.67 -1.12
N LEU A 94 46.05 5.00 -0.16
CA LEU A 94 44.93 5.92 -0.42
C LEU A 94 45.39 7.29 -0.96
N PRO A 95 46.47 7.91 -0.46
CA PRO A 95 47.01 9.15 -1.03
C PRO A 95 47.47 9.01 -2.49
N GLU A 96 48.12 7.90 -2.85
CA GLU A 96 48.57 7.64 -4.23
C GLU A 96 47.39 7.45 -5.18
N ILE A 97 46.37 6.70 -4.76
CA ILE A 97 45.13 6.53 -5.53
C ILE A 97 44.48 7.91 -5.75
N LYS A 98 44.36 8.73 -4.69
CA LYS A 98 43.83 10.09 -4.76
C LYS A 98 44.61 10.98 -5.74
N ALA A 99 45.95 10.90 -5.71
CA ALA A 99 46.79 11.68 -6.61
C ALA A 99 46.60 11.30 -8.09
N ARG A 100 46.23 10.04 -8.36
CA ARG A 100 45.91 9.54 -9.72
C ARG A 100 44.48 9.85 -10.16
N GLN A 101 43.58 10.23 -9.25
CA GLN A 101 42.19 10.44 -9.62
C GLN A 101 42.03 11.61 -10.59
N SER A 102 41.31 11.34 -11.67
CA SER A 102 40.84 12.34 -12.63
C SER A 102 39.33 12.52 -12.47
N SER A 103 38.75 13.53 -13.13
CA SER A 103 37.29 13.77 -13.11
C SER A 103 36.45 12.59 -13.61
N ASN A 104 37.05 11.64 -14.35
CA ASN A 104 36.37 10.44 -14.85
C ASN A 104 36.51 9.24 -13.90
N CYS A 105 37.26 9.37 -12.80
CA CYS A 105 37.40 8.30 -11.82
C CYS A 105 36.21 8.30 -10.84
N PRO A 106 35.77 7.11 -10.36
CA PRO A 106 34.75 7.02 -9.32
C PRO A 106 35.19 7.74 -8.05
N GLU A 107 34.24 8.37 -7.36
CA GLU A 107 34.53 9.07 -6.10
C GLU A 107 34.98 8.08 -5.01
N ILE A 108 36.05 8.42 -4.27
CA ILE A 108 36.47 7.61 -3.12
C ILE A 108 35.50 7.86 -1.98
N MET A 109 34.69 6.86 -1.68
CA MET A 109 33.72 6.95 -0.61
C MET A 109 34.43 7.00 0.75
N ARG A 110 33.89 7.82 1.67
CA ARG A 110 34.32 7.75 3.07
C ARG A 110 33.67 6.56 3.73
N ARG A 111 34.44 5.84 4.54
CA ARG A 111 33.88 4.78 5.38
C ARG A 111 32.89 5.39 6.39
N PRO A 112 31.62 4.98 6.39
CA PRO A 112 30.70 5.39 7.43
C PRO A 112 31.12 4.76 8.77
N ARG A 113 30.94 5.49 9.88
CA ARG A 113 31.29 4.96 11.20
C ARG A 113 30.17 4.06 11.68
N PRO A 114 30.45 3.00 12.47
CA PRO A 114 29.41 2.11 13.00
C PRO A 114 28.24 2.82 13.69
N VAL A 115 28.49 3.95 14.34
CA VAL A 115 27.45 4.77 14.98
C VAL A 115 26.53 5.42 13.96
N ASP A 116 27.09 5.96 12.87
CA ASP A 116 26.30 6.62 11.81
C ASP A 116 25.35 5.60 11.16
N LEU A 117 25.81 4.36 10.98
CA LEU A 117 25.03 3.24 10.44
C LEU A 117 23.89 2.80 11.35
N ALA A 118 24.15 2.75 12.66
CA ALA A 118 23.12 2.42 13.62
C ALA A 118 22.02 3.50 13.65
N ILE A 119 22.40 4.77 13.52
CA ILE A 119 21.46 5.90 13.44
C ILE A 119 20.62 5.80 12.16
N GLU A 120 21.25 5.58 11.00
CA GLU A 120 20.54 5.43 9.72
C GLU A 120 19.56 4.24 9.75
N ALA A 121 19.98 3.08 10.25
CA ALA A 121 19.14 1.90 10.39
C ALA A 121 17.94 2.15 11.32
N ALA A 122 18.15 2.87 12.43
CA ALA A 122 17.09 3.24 13.36
C ALA A 122 16.06 4.19 12.70
N LEU A 123 16.54 5.22 12.00
CA LEU A 123 15.68 6.16 11.27
C LEU A 123 14.88 5.47 10.16
N GLN A 124 15.49 4.54 9.43
CA GLN A 124 14.80 3.78 8.38
C GLN A 124 13.71 2.88 8.97
N LYS A 125 13.99 2.19 10.07
CA LYS A 125 13.00 1.37 10.79
C LYS A 125 11.83 2.21 11.29
N GLU A 126 12.10 3.39 11.84
CA GLU A 126 11.07 4.32 12.28
C GLU A 126 10.21 4.82 11.12
N ARG A 127 10.82 5.17 9.98
CA ARG A 127 10.08 5.59 8.77
C ARG A 127 9.15 4.48 8.26
N LEU A 128 9.63 3.25 8.19
CA LEU A 128 8.81 2.11 7.77
C LEU A 128 7.65 1.85 8.74
N ALA A 129 7.90 1.95 10.05
CA ALA A 129 6.86 1.81 11.06
C ALA A 129 5.81 2.93 10.95
N ASN A 130 6.24 4.17 10.74
CA ASN A 130 5.35 5.31 10.56
C ASN A 130 4.53 5.20 9.28
N GLN A 131 5.11 4.71 8.18
CA GLN A 131 4.39 4.45 6.93
C GLN A 131 3.32 3.36 7.13
N ALA A 132 3.68 2.24 7.75
CA ALA A 132 2.73 1.15 8.03
C ALA A 132 1.58 1.60 8.96
N ALA A 133 1.88 2.45 9.95
CA ALA A 133 0.87 3.02 10.83
C ALA A 133 -0.10 3.94 10.07
N LEU A 134 0.44 4.80 9.19
CA LEU A 134 -0.37 5.69 8.35
C LEU A 134 -1.28 4.91 7.40
N GLU A 135 -0.77 3.84 6.77
CA GLU A 135 -1.59 2.98 5.90
C GLU A 135 -2.72 2.29 6.66
N LYS A 136 -2.43 1.77 7.86
CA LYS A 136 -3.43 1.15 8.72
C LYS A 136 -4.52 2.15 9.12
N GLU A 137 -4.15 3.38 9.47
CA GLU A 137 -5.10 4.44 9.79
C GLU A 137 -5.96 4.83 8.58
N ARG A 138 -5.36 4.95 7.40
CA ARG A 138 -6.09 5.22 6.15
C ARG A 138 -7.11 4.12 5.83
N LEU A 139 -6.73 2.86 5.97
CA LEU A 139 -7.63 1.72 5.77
C LEU A 139 -8.76 1.72 6.80
N ALA A 140 -8.46 2.00 8.07
CA ALA A 140 -9.48 2.09 9.13
C ALA A 140 -10.47 3.23 8.87
N SER A 141 -9.99 4.39 8.41
CA SER A 141 -10.82 5.54 8.04
C SER A 141 -11.73 5.22 6.85
N GLN A 142 -11.20 4.57 5.81
CA GLN A 142 -12.00 4.12 4.66
C GLN A 142 -13.08 3.12 5.07
N ALA A 143 -12.73 2.13 5.89
CA ALA A 143 -13.68 1.13 6.38
C ALA A 143 -14.79 1.76 7.25
N ALA A 144 -14.47 2.77 8.07
CA ALA A 144 -15.46 3.51 8.86
C ALA A 144 -16.45 4.26 7.95
N LEU A 145 -15.94 4.95 6.93
CA LEU A 145 -16.76 5.69 5.97
C LEU A 145 -17.65 4.74 5.15
N GLU A 146 -17.14 3.58 4.72
CA GLU A 146 -17.94 2.58 4.04
C GLU A 146 -19.06 2.02 4.93
N LYS A 147 -18.74 1.72 6.19
CA LYS A 147 -19.74 1.28 7.17
C LYS A 147 -20.83 2.32 7.39
N GLU A 148 -20.47 3.60 7.47
CA GLU A 148 -21.42 4.70 7.60
C GLU A 148 -22.31 4.85 6.36
N ARG A 149 -21.74 4.71 5.15
CA ARG A 149 -22.50 4.71 3.90
C ARG A 149 -23.49 3.55 3.83
N LEU A 150 -23.06 2.34 4.20
CA LEU A 150 -23.92 1.17 4.24
C LEU A 150 -25.04 1.32 5.28
N ALA A 151 -24.73 1.84 6.46
CA ALA A 151 -25.73 2.11 7.49
C ALA A 151 -26.75 3.17 7.04
N SER A 152 -26.28 4.23 6.37
CA SER A 152 -27.15 5.28 5.82
C SER A 152 -28.08 4.73 4.74
N GLN A 153 -27.56 3.87 3.85
CA GLN A 153 -28.38 3.22 2.83
C GLN A 153 -29.42 2.27 3.46
N ALA A 154 -29.00 1.44 4.42
CA ALA A 154 -29.91 0.53 5.11
C ALA A 154 -31.04 1.27 5.84
N ALA A 155 -30.75 2.43 6.46
CA ALA A 155 -31.76 3.26 7.11
C ALA A 155 -32.75 3.86 6.11
N LEU A 156 -32.30 4.25 4.91
CA LEU A 156 -33.20 4.69 3.85
C LEU A 156 -34.10 3.55 3.37
N ASP A 157 -33.53 2.37 3.13
CA ASP A 157 -34.29 1.19 2.70
C ASP A 157 -35.34 0.79 3.75
N GLU A 158 -35.00 0.86 5.05
CA GLU A 158 -35.94 0.59 6.14
C GLU A 158 -37.08 1.63 6.19
N ARG A 159 -36.76 2.92 6.00
CA ARG A 159 -37.76 3.99 5.94
C ARG A 159 -38.68 3.82 4.73
N ASP A 160 -38.15 3.43 3.59
CA ASP A 160 -38.93 3.23 2.38
C ASP A 160 -39.84 1.99 2.51
N GLN A 161 -39.38 0.93 3.17
CA GLN A 161 -40.22 -0.22 3.51
C GLN A 161 -41.34 0.12 4.51
N THR A 162 -41.04 0.90 5.55
CA THR A 162 -42.05 1.30 6.55
C THR A 162 -43.11 2.21 5.95
N THR A 163 -42.71 3.17 5.10
CA THR A 163 -43.65 4.02 4.36
C THR A 163 -44.52 3.22 3.39
N ALA A 164 -43.94 2.26 2.65
CA ALA A 164 -44.71 1.36 1.78
C ALA A 164 -45.75 0.53 2.57
N ARG A 165 -45.37 0.00 3.75
CA ARG A 165 -46.30 -0.75 4.62
C ARG A 165 -47.46 0.11 5.12
N LEU A 166 -47.19 1.35 5.56
CA LEU A 166 -48.24 2.28 6.00
C LEU A 166 -49.22 2.62 4.87
N ILE A 167 -48.70 2.85 3.65
CA ILE A 167 -49.55 3.11 2.48
C ILE A 167 -50.44 1.90 2.18
N GLU A 168 -49.91 0.69 2.25
CA GLU A 168 -50.67 -0.53 2.00
C GLU A 168 -51.71 -0.82 3.09
N GLU A 169 -51.37 -0.55 4.35
CA GLU A 169 -52.31 -0.65 5.47
C GLU A 169 -53.48 0.34 5.33
N GLU A 170 -53.19 1.60 4.97
CA GLU A 170 -54.22 2.61 4.69
C GLU A 170 -55.09 2.23 3.48
N ARG A 171 -54.50 1.62 2.44
CA ARG A 171 -55.27 1.07 1.31
C ARG A 171 -56.20 -0.06 1.76
N SER A 172 -55.69 -1.02 2.54
CA SER A 172 -56.48 -2.12 3.10
C SER A 172 -57.62 -1.61 3.99
N ARG A 173 -57.35 -0.60 4.82
CA ARG A 173 -58.35 0.02 5.70
C ARG A 173 -59.44 0.74 4.90
N ASN A 174 -59.04 1.50 3.88
CA ASN A 174 -59.98 2.18 2.99
C ASN A 174 -60.84 1.18 2.22
N GLU A 175 -60.25 0.11 1.69
CA GLU A 175 -60.98 -0.94 1.00
C GLU A 175 -61.98 -1.64 1.92
N ALA A 176 -61.57 -2.01 3.14
CA ALA A 176 -62.46 -2.61 4.14
C ALA A 176 -63.61 -1.67 4.53
N GLY A 177 -63.32 -0.38 4.74
CA GLY A 177 -64.33 0.64 5.03
C GLY A 177 -65.33 0.82 3.89
N GLN A 178 -64.85 0.88 2.65
CA GLN A 178 -65.70 0.96 1.46
C GLN A 178 -66.59 -0.27 1.32
N ARG A 179 -66.03 -1.47 1.50
CA ARG A 179 -66.79 -2.73 1.48
C ARG A 179 -67.89 -2.74 2.54
N ALA A 180 -67.60 -2.31 3.77
CA ALA A 180 -68.59 -2.24 4.84
C ALA A 180 -69.74 -1.27 4.54
N VAL A 181 -69.44 -0.09 3.97
CA VAL A 181 -70.47 0.87 3.53
C VAL A 181 -71.32 0.30 2.41
N TYR A 182 -70.69 -0.38 1.45
CA TYR A 182 -71.39 -1.03 0.35
C TYR A 182 -72.30 -2.17 0.85
N GLU A 183 -71.85 -3.00 1.80
CA GLU A 183 -72.69 -4.03 2.43
C GLU A 183 -73.93 -3.44 3.11
N LEU A 184 -73.79 -2.32 3.83
CA LEU A 184 -74.94 -1.62 4.42
C LEU A 184 -75.93 -1.14 3.36
N PHE A 185 -75.41 -0.61 2.24
CA PHE A 185 -76.23 -0.17 1.11
C PHE A 185 -76.97 -1.33 0.44
N VAL A 186 -76.29 -2.46 0.23
CA VAL A 186 -76.90 -3.70 -0.27
C VAL A 186 -78.07 -4.12 0.62
N GLY A 187 -77.86 -4.17 1.95
CA GLY A 187 -78.93 -4.52 2.89
C GLY A 187 -80.11 -3.54 2.90
N LEU A 188 -79.91 -2.29 2.47
CA LEU A 188 -80.99 -1.31 2.28
C LEU A 188 -81.77 -1.55 0.98
N CYS A 189 -81.07 -1.83 -0.13
CA CYS A 189 -81.68 -2.17 -1.42
C CYS A 189 -82.53 -3.43 -1.36
N GLU A 190 -82.05 -4.46 -0.65
CA GLU A 190 -82.80 -5.70 -0.45
C GLU A 190 -84.12 -5.46 0.30
N LYS A 191 -84.12 -4.59 1.32
CA LYS A 191 -85.32 -4.22 2.08
C LYS A 191 -86.33 -3.41 1.27
N SER A 192 -85.88 -2.67 0.25
CA SER A 192 -86.74 -1.88 -0.64
C SER A 192 -87.18 -2.65 -1.90
N GLY A 193 -86.78 -3.92 -2.05
CA GLY A 193 -87.11 -4.76 -3.20
C GLY A 193 -86.36 -4.39 -4.48
N GLN A 194 -85.26 -3.63 -4.39
CA GLN A 194 -84.41 -3.26 -5.52
C GLN A 194 -83.20 -4.19 -5.64
N VAL A 195 -82.79 -4.52 -6.86
CA VAL A 195 -81.54 -5.26 -7.11
C VAL A 195 -80.36 -4.32 -6.88
N PRO A 196 -79.41 -4.64 -5.98
CA PRO A 196 -78.27 -3.78 -5.72
C PRO A 196 -77.31 -3.72 -6.93
N PRO A 197 -76.72 -2.54 -7.23
CA PRO A 197 -75.72 -2.39 -8.28
C PRO A 197 -74.40 -3.08 -7.89
N PRO A 198 -73.59 -3.58 -8.84
CA PRO A 198 -72.33 -4.27 -8.55
C PRO A 198 -71.32 -3.38 -7.81
N MET A 199 -70.48 -3.98 -6.95
CA MET A 199 -69.50 -3.24 -6.14
C MET A 199 -68.57 -2.40 -7.05
N PRO A 200 -68.42 -1.09 -6.80
CA PRO A 200 -67.52 -0.27 -7.58
C PRO A 200 -66.06 -0.66 -7.34
N VAL A 201 -65.33 -0.98 -8.41
CA VAL A 201 -63.87 -1.21 -8.38
C VAL A 201 -63.18 0.16 -8.48
N PHE A 202 -62.65 0.64 -7.37
CA PHE A 202 -61.85 1.86 -7.38
C PHE A 202 -60.39 1.50 -7.65
N SER A 203 -59.95 1.68 -8.90
CA SER A 203 -58.54 1.66 -9.25
C SER A 203 -57.82 2.70 -8.39
N SER A 204 -56.83 2.30 -7.61
CA SER A 204 -56.05 3.21 -6.77
C SER A 204 -55.47 4.32 -7.65
N ILE A 205 -56.08 5.51 -7.64
CA ILE A 205 -55.50 6.70 -8.25
C ILE A 205 -54.23 6.97 -7.46
N GLY A 206 -53.09 6.65 -8.07
CA GLY A 206 -51.79 7.07 -7.58
C GLY A 206 -51.84 8.56 -7.34
N THR A 207 -51.37 8.99 -6.16
CA THR A 207 -51.09 10.38 -5.87
C THR A 207 -50.13 10.92 -6.92
N ASN A 208 -50.67 11.48 -8.00
CA ASN A 208 -49.94 12.26 -8.97
C ASN A 208 -49.44 13.50 -8.22
N ASN A 209 -48.17 13.44 -7.89
CA ASN A 209 -47.44 14.49 -7.20
C ASN A 209 -47.43 15.72 -8.12
N SER A 210 -48.16 16.76 -7.73
CA SER A 210 -48.10 18.08 -8.35
C SER A 210 -46.73 18.70 -8.09
N ARG A 211 -45.72 18.32 -8.88
CA ARG A 211 -44.44 19.02 -8.97
C ARG A 211 -44.21 19.44 -10.42
N ALA A 212 -45.09 20.31 -10.92
CA ALA A 212 -44.72 21.23 -11.98
C ALA A 212 -43.81 22.30 -11.36
N ALA A 213 -42.53 21.97 -11.20
CA ALA A 213 -41.50 22.96 -10.95
C ALA A 213 -41.19 23.63 -12.29
N LEU A 214 -41.59 24.89 -12.41
CA LEU A 214 -41.08 25.83 -13.39
C LEU A 214 -39.55 25.77 -13.37
N HIS A 215 -38.92 25.31 -14.45
CA HIS A 215 -37.60 25.79 -14.84
C HIS A 215 -37.45 25.65 -16.35
N ASP A 216 -37.63 26.78 -17.05
CA ASP A 216 -37.17 26.96 -18.43
C ASP A 216 -35.65 26.78 -18.49
N PRO A 217 -35.12 25.97 -19.42
CA PRO A 217 -33.76 26.13 -19.93
C PRO A 217 -33.81 26.96 -21.21
N SER A 218 -33.24 28.16 -21.14
CA SER A 218 -33.02 29.06 -22.28
C SER A 218 -32.24 28.35 -23.41
N PRO A 219 -32.64 28.48 -24.69
CA PRO A 219 -31.95 27.83 -25.80
C PRO A 219 -30.66 28.59 -26.14
N GLY A 220 -29.58 27.81 -26.28
CA GLY A 220 -28.27 28.27 -26.70
C GLY A 220 -28.29 28.91 -28.08
N VAL A 221 -27.57 30.03 -28.17
CA VAL A 221 -27.17 30.67 -29.43
C VAL A 221 -25.93 29.92 -29.95
N SER A 222 -26.05 29.38 -31.15
CA SER A 222 -24.95 28.85 -31.97
C SER A 222 -24.30 29.98 -32.79
N PRO A 223 -23.03 29.86 -33.20
CA PRO A 223 -22.15 30.96 -33.59
C PRO A 223 -22.32 31.40 -35.06
N PRO A 224 -21.86 32.61 -35.39
CA PRO A 224 -20.70 32.71 -36.30
C PRO A 224 -19.51 33.49 -35.73
#